data_AF-A0A537RHZ1-F1
#
_entry.id   AF-A0A537RHZ1-F1
#
_cell.length_a   1.000
_cell.length_b   1.000
_cell.length_c   1.000
_cell.angle_alpha   90.00
_cell.angle_beta   90.00
_cell.angle_gamma   90.00
#
_symmetry.space_group_name_H-M   'P 1'
#
loop_
_entity.id
_entity.type
_entity.pdbx_description
1 polymer ?
#
loop_
_entity_poly.entity_id
_entity_poly.type
_entity_poly.pdbx_seq_one_letter_code
_entity_poly.pdbx_strand_id
1 'polypeptide(L)'
;MKSPIVAQPAPLPESQDRSIGRIVSVTGAKAIVLLDDGLVSEDKRSRARAERPEMGTLFAIDTTDTVVLAIVSALSVPVPAQREGESELWIAELGLVGELWKPADGRGITFNRGVSVYPALGDRVRVASRHELEQAFCGDRRNSVRIGCIRQDPSISATIRVDDLILGTTGTGKSCTTALILRAILQKHPAAHMVLLDPHNEYAPAFGESAEVISQRNMQLPYWLLTFEELIEVLIGNPQERKAEVELLQDMIPVAKARYGAGRGNARE
;
A
#
# COMPACT_ATOMS: atom_id res chain seq x y z
N MET A 1 -51.48 10.71 44.82
CA MET A 1 -50.88 10.18 43.57
C MET A 1 -49.75 11.11 43.17
N LYS A 2 -48.49 10.70 43.38
CA LYS A 2 -47.29 11.46 42.97
C LYS A 2 -46.81 10.87 41.65
N SER A 3 -46.86 11.66 40.59
CA SER A 3 -46.30 11.30 39.28
C SER A 3 -44.77 11.20 39.37
N PRO A 4 -44.13 10.22 38.73
CA PRO A 4 -42.67 10.10 38.78
C PRO A 4 -42.03 11.14 37.85
N ILE A 5 -40.98 11.79 38.34
CA ILE A 5 -40.12 12.71 37.59
C ILE A 5 -39.27 11.86 36.66
N VAL A 6 -39.45 12.03 35.35
CA VAL A 6 -38.59 11.44 34.32
C VAL A 6 -37.23 12.15 34.39
N ALA A 7 -36.19 11.41 34.77
CA ALA A 7 -34.82 11.90 34.75
C ALA A 7 -34.41 12.19 33.30
N GLN A 8 -33.97 13.42 33.04
CA GLN A 8 -33.35 13.80 31.78
C GLN A 8 -32.02 13.04 31.62
N PRO A 9 -31.70 12.50 30.43
CA PRO A 9 -30.39 11.91 30.18
C PRO A 9 -29.31 12.99 30.28
N ALA A 10 -28.24 12.68 31.02
CA ALA A 10 -27.09 13.55 31.18
C ALA A 10 -26.49 13.93 29.79
N PRO A 11 -26.06 15.19 29.59
CA PRO A 11 -25.38 15.56 28.36
C PRO A 11 -24.14 14.69 28.16
N LEU A 12 -23.97 14.17 26.94
CA LEU A 12 -22.77 13.47 26.50
C LEU A 12 -21.55 14.37 26.78
N PRO A 13 -20.44 13.84 27.33
CA PRO A 13 -19.28 14.66 27.63
C PRO A 13 -18.80 15.36 26.35
N GLU A 14 -18.67 16.69 26.42
CA GLU A 14 -18.10 17.53 25.37
C GLU A 14 -16.79 16.90 24.87
N SER A 15 -16.70 16.70 23.57
CA SER A 15 -15.49 16.18 22.92
C SER A 15 -14.34 17.09 23.28
N GLN A 16 -13.42 16.62 24.13
CA GLN A 16 -12.16 17.31 24.41
C GLN A 16 -11.55 17.70 23.06
N ASP A 17 -11.29 18.99 22.87
CA ASP A 17 -10.63 19.50 21.68
C ASP A 17 -9.22 18.88 21.64
N ARG A 18 -9.08 17.84 20.80
CA ARG A 18 -7.82 17.13 20.54
C ARG A 18 -7.07 17.75 19.37
N SER A 19 -7.39 19.00 19.00
CA SER A 19 -6.59 19.72 18.02
C SER A 19 -5.18 19.96 18.56
N ILE A 20 -4.22 19.80 17.65
CA ILE A 20 -2.79 19.94 17.91
C ILE A 20 -2.20 21.11 17.12
N GLY A 21 -3.04 21.87 16.42
CA GLY A 21 -2.63 22.99 15.59
C GLY A 21 -3.73 23.48 14.67
N ARG A 22 -3.33 24.43 13.80
CA ARG A 22 -4.21 25.04 12.81
C ARG A 22 -3.51 25.21 11.46
N ILE A 23 -4.30 25.18 10.39
CA ILE A 23 -3.83 25.45 9.04
C ILE A 23 -3.43 26.92 8.90
N VAL A 24 -2.21 27.16 8.41
CA VAL A 24 -1.68 28.51 8.13
C VAL A 24 -1.39 28.75 6.65
N SER A 25 -1.29 27.69 5.86
CA SER A 25 -1.18 27.78 4.40
C SER A 25 -1.71 26.52 3.75
N VAL A 26 -2.33 26.65 2.58
CA VAL A 26 -2.81 25.52 1.76
C VAL A 26 -2.46 25.79 0.31
N THR A 27 -1.96 24.75 -0.35
CA THR A 27 -1.68 24.68 -1.78
C THR A 27 -2.39 23.45 -2.35
N GLY A 28 -2.38 23.28 -3.68
CA GLY A 28 -3.12 22.19 -4.32
C GLY A 28 -2.77 20.76 -3.88
N ALA A 29 -1.57 20.53 -3.34
CA ALA A 29 -1.16 19.20 -2.86
C ALA A 29 -0.60 19.19 -1.42
N LYS A 30 -0.32 20.37 -0.85
CA LYS A 30 0.31 20.50 0.45
C LYS A 30 -0.43 21.48 1.35
N ALA A 31 -0.41 21.23 2.64
CA ALA A 31 -0.86 22.18 3.66
C ALA A 31 0.25 22.40 4.69
N ILE A 32 0.30 23.59 5.28
CA ILE A 32 1.22 23.92 6.37
C ILE A 32 0.39 24.12 7.63
N VAL A 33 0.78 23.43 8.69
CA VAL A 33 0.19 23.51 10.01
C VAL A 33 1.14 24.23 10.94
N LEU A 34 0.60 25.17 11.68
CA LEU A 34 1.23 25.67 12.89
C LEU A 34 0.75 24.80 14.04
N LEU A 35 1.67 24.08 14.68
CA LEU A 35 1.36 23.25 15.83
C LEU A 35 1.27 24.11 17.09
N ASP A 36 0.31 23.80 17.96
CA ASP A 36 0.07 24.57 19.18
C ASP A 36 1.17 24.27 20.22
N ASP A 37 1.66 25.32 20.90
CA ASP A 37 2.76 25.30 21.90
C ASP A 37 2.37 24.54 23.21
N GLY A 38 1.16 23.98 23.26
CA GLY A 38 0.58 23.30 24.42
C GLY A 38 1.23 21.97 24.83
N LEU A 39 2.33 21.56 24.19
CA LEU A 39 3.14 20.40 24.58
C LEU A 39 3.99 20.65 25.84
N VAL A 40 3.95 21.87 26.41
CA VAL A 40 4.83 22.32 27.51
C VAL A 40 4.09 22.72 28.81
N SER A 41 2.78 22.49 28.97
CA SER A 41 2.17 22.55 30.32
C SER A 41 2.55 21.31 31.14
N GLU A 42 3.11 21.51 32.34
CA GLU A 42 3.70 20.46 33.18
C GLU A 42 2.74 19.29 33.51
N ASP A 43 1.43 19.54 33.62
CA ASP A 43 0.41 18.51 33.88
C ASP A 43 0.07 17.62 32.67
N LYS A 44 0.50 18.00 31.45
CA LYS A 44 0.26 17.24 30.22
C LYS A 44 1.47 16.46 29.72
N ARG A 45 2.64 16.51 30.39
CA ARG A 45 3.89 15.86 29.94
C ARG A 45 3.78 14.36 29.68
N SER A 46 2.92 13.65 30.42
CA SER A 46 2.70 12.20 30.26
C SER A 46 1.82 11.82 29.05
N ARG A 47 0.97 12.73 28.54
CA ARG A 47 0.19 12.55 27.29
C ARG A 47 0.86 13.21 26.09
N ALA A 48 1.49 14.37 26.29
CA ALA A 48 2.18 15.14 25.27
C ALA A 48 3.36 14.39 24.63
N ARG A 49 3.99 13.43 25.34
CA ARG A 49 5.05 12.60 24.75
C ARG A 49 4.53 11.57 23.74
N ALA A 50 3.25 11.19 23.82
CA ALA A 50 2.59 10.24 22.93
C ALA A 50 1.92 10.92 21.72
N GLU A 51 1.73 12.24 21.76
CA GLU A 51 1.02 13.02 20.74
C GLU A 51 1.95 13.96 19.95
N ARG A 52 3.28 13.84 20.12
CA ARG A 52 4.23 14.55 19.25
C ARG A 52 4.18 13.93 17.87
N PRO A 53 3.83 14.71 16.83
CA PRO A 53 3.75 14.17 15.50
C PRO A 53 5.15 13.87 14.97
N GLU A 54 5.27 12.70 14.34
CA GLU A 54 6.48 12.30 13.62
C GLU A 54 6.25 12.33 12.11
N MET A 55 7.35 12.29 11.37
CA MET A 55 7.30 12.06 9.92
C MET A 55 6.45 10.82 9.59
N GLY A 56 5.50 10.98 8.66
CA GLY A 56 4.59 9.92 8.25
C GLY A 56 3.33 9.75 9.11
N THR A 57 3.14 10.57 10.15
CA THR A 57 1.89 10.57 10.93
C THR A 57 0.73 11.06 10.06
N LEU A 58 -0.41 10.37 10.08
CA LEU A 58 -1.63 10.86 9.45
C LEU A 58 -2.37 11.80 10.39
N PHE A 59 -2.67 12.98 9.88
CA PHE A 59 -3.54 13.98 10.48
C PHE A 59 -4.89 14.01 9.80
N ALA A 60 -5.89 14.39 10.59
CA ALA A 60 -7.24 14.67 10.16
C ALA A 60 -7.48 16.19 10.29
N ILE A 61 -8.01 16.78 9.23
CA ILE A 61 -8.42 18.16 9.16
C ILE A 61 -9.93 18.16 8.99
N ASP A 62 -10.64 18.59 10.02
CA ASP A 62 -12.10 18.64 9.98
C ASP A 62 -12.51 19.86 9.14
N THR A 63 -13.14 19.62 7.98
CA THR A 63 -13.76 20.66 7.15
C THR A 63 -15.27 20.68 7.42
N THR A 64 -16.04 21.47 6.65
CA THR A 64 -17.49 21.62 6.85
C THR A 64 -18.23 20.30 6.75
N ASP A 65 -17.97 19.51 5.71
CA ASP A 65 -18.73 18.28 5.40
C ASP A 65 -17.85 17.02 5.25
N THR A 66 -16.52 17.18 5.20
CA THR A 66 -15.56 16.09 5.02
C THR A 66 -14.42 16.17 6.03
N VAL A 67 -13.72 15.05 6.23
CA VAL A 67 -12.46 15.04 6.96
C VAL A 67 -11.34 14.79 5.97
N VAL A 68 -10.47 15.78 5.80
CA VAL A 68 -9.30 15.65 4.94
C VAL A 68 -8.20 14.94 5.71
N LEU A 69 -7.66 13.87 5.13
CA LEU A 69 -6.54 13.13 5.65
C LEU A 69 -5.25 13.57 4.96
N ALA A 70 -4.26 13.92 5.77
CA ALA A 70 -2.99 14.43 5.29
C ALA A 70 -1.84 13.81 6.08
N ILE A 71 -0.74 13.52 5.40
CA ILE A 71 0.43 12.88 5.99
C ILE A 71 1.52 13.91 6.27
N VAL A 72 2.14 13.85 7.45
CA VAL A 72 3.28 14.70 7.79
C VAL A 72 4.46 14.38 6.86
N SER A 73 4.86 15.36 6.05
CA SER A 73 5.96 15.27 5.08
C SER A 73 7.22 16.03 5.49
N ALA A 74 7.11 17.00 6.40
CA ALA A 74 8.26 17.65 7.00
C ALA A 74 7.87 18.27 8.36
N LEU A 75 8.83 18.35 9.27
CA LEU A 75 8.70 19.04 10.56
C LEU A 75 9.86 20.01 10.69
N SER A 76 9.58 21.25 11.08
CA SER A 76 10.61 22.29 11.27
C SER A 76 10.30 23.22 12.44
N VAL A 77 11.35 23.76 13.03
CA VAL A 77 11.29 24.82 14.06
C VAL A 77 12.10 26.00 13.52
N PRO A 78 11.49 26.92 12.76
CA PRO A 78 12.22 28.01 12.10
C PRO A 78 12.85 29.00 13.09
N VAL A 79 12.24 29.16 14.28
CA VAL A 79 12.76 30.04 15.33
C VAL A 79 12.91 29.18 16.60
N PRO A 80 14.07 28.52 16.78
CA PRO A 80 14.34 27.76 17.99
C PRO A 80 14.51 28.69 19.19
N ALA A 81 13.96 28.29 20.34
CA ALA A 81 14.10 29.05 21.58
C ALA A 81 15.58 29.16 21.97
N GLN A 82 16.04 30.36 22.29
CA GLN A 82 17.42 30.61 22.72
C GLN A 82 17.53 30.60 24.26
N ARG A 83 16.39 30.69 24.96
CA ARG A 83 16.28 30.73 26.42
C ARG A 83 15.15 29.83 26.90
N GLU A 84 15.31 29.24 28.09
CA GLU A 84 14.21 28.55 28.77
C GLU A 84 13.03 29.52 28.99
N GLY A 85 11.86 29.17 28.45
CA GLY A 85 10.63 29.97 28.55
C GLY A 85 10.25 30.76 27.29
N GLU A 86 11.05 30.74 26.23
CA GLU A 86 10.65 31.25 24.91
C GLU A 86 9.76 30.23 24.19
N SER A 87 8.67 30.71 23.57
CA SER A 87 7.76 29.89 22.77
C SER A 87 8.45 29.44 21.48
N GLU A 88 8.43 28.14 21.21
CA GLU A 88 8.94 27.59 19.95
C GLU A 88 7.82 27.52 18.91
N LEU A 89 8.09 27.99 17.70
CA LEU A 89 7.15 27.83 16.59
C LEU A 89 7.42 26.50 15.90
N TRP A 90 6.49 25.56 16.05
CA TRP A 90 6.56 24.25 15.39
C TRP A 90 5.71 24.25 14.14
N ILE A 91 6.33 23.94 13.00
CA ILE A 91 5.68 23.90 11.69
C ILE A 91 5.72 22.48 11.15
N ALA A 92 4.57 21.98 10.70
CA ALA A 92 4.46 20.73 9.96
C ALA A 92 4.01 21.00 8.52
N GLU A 93 4.74 20.47 7.55
CA GLU A 93 4.24 20.36 6.18
C GLU A 93 3.50 19.04 6.04
N LEU A 94 2.33 19.10 5.42
CA LEU A 94 1.49 17.95 5.15
C LEU A 94 1.33 17.74 3.66
N GLY A 95 1.37 16.49 3.22
CA GLY A 95 0.87 16.07 1.91
C GLY A 95 -0.59 15.63 2.02
N LEU A 96 -1.47 16.20 1.20
CA LEU A 96 -2.88 15.82 1.18
C LEU A 96 -3.02 14.43 0.52
N VAL A 97 -3.65 13.48 1.22
CA VAL A 97 -3.75 12.08 0.77
C VAL A 97 -5.14 11.78 0.21
N GLY A 98 -6.17 12.20 0.94
CA GLY A 98 -7.54 11.88 0.59
C GLY A 98 -8.53 12.54 1.53
N GLU A 99 -9.81 12.27 1.31
CA GLU A 99 -10.89 12.78 2.13
C GLU A 99 -11.87 11.68 2.52
N LEU A 100 -12.41 11.78 3.73
CA LEU A 100 -13.48 10.95 4.24
C LEU A 100 -14.78 11.74 4.15
N TRP A 101 -15.71 11.24 3.34
CA TRP A 101 -17.05 11.81 3.25
C TRP A 101 -17.92 11.28 4.39
N LYS A 102 -18.55 12.21 5.11
CA LYS A 102 -19.55 11.92 6.15
C LYS A 102 -20.94 12.24 5.58
N PRO A 103 -21.58 11.35 4.81
CA PRO A 103 -22.90 11.64 4.26
C PRO A 103 -23.93 11.79 5.39
N ALA A 104 -24.74 12.84 5.31
CA ALA A 104 -25.82 13.11 6.27
C ALA A 104 -26.89 12.00 6.35
N ASP A 105 -26.98 11.17 5.30
CA ASP A 105 -28.00 10.13 5.13
C ASP A 105 -27.70 8.81 5.89
N GLY A 106 -26.68 8.79 6.75
CA GLY A 106 -26.31 7.59 7.51
C GLY A 106 -25.68 6.47 6.68
N ARG A 107 -25.33 6.73 5.41
CA ARG A 107 -24.46 5.85 4.63
C ARG A 107 -23.07 5.82 5.27
N GLY A 108 -22.40 4.66 5.21
CA GLY A 108 -21.06 4.51 5.80
C GLY A 108 -20.07 5.55 5.26
N ILE A 109 -19.08 5.89 6.09
CA ILE A 109 -18.00 6.79 5.69
C ILE A 109 -17.25 6.16 4.51
N THR A 110 -17.04 6.92 3.44
CA THR A 110 -16.29 6.49 2.27
C THR A 110 -15.00 7.28 2.13
N PHE A 111 -13.88 6.58 1.95
CA PHE A 111 -12.59 7.19 1.66
C PHE A 111 -12.42 7.40 0.15
N ASN A 112 -12.18 8.65 -0.23
CA ASN A 112 -11.81 9.02 -1.59
C ASN A 112 -10.33 9.41 -1.62
N ARG A 113 -9.62 8.91 -2.65
CA ARG A 113 -8.26 9.38 -2.94
C ARG A 113 -8.33 10.75 -3.58
N GLY A 114 -7.49 11.67 -3.09
CA GLY A 114 -7.56 13.08 -3.46
C GLY A 114 -8.55 13.87 -2.59
N VAL A 115 -8.47 15.19 -2.72
CA VAL A 115 -9.24 16.15 -1.90
C VAL A 115 -10.08 16.98 -2.85
N SER A 116 -11.40 16.96 -2.65
CA SER A 116 -12.35 17.77 -3.42
C SER A 116 -12.63 19.08 -2.71
N VAL A 117 -12.71 19.03 -1.37
CA VAL A 117 -12.90 20.20 -0.51
C VAL A 117 -11.60 20.47 0.23
N TYR A 118 -10.86 21.47 -0.25
CA TYR A 118 -9.59 21.86 0.36
C TYR A 118 -9.80 22.49 1.74
N PRO A 119 -8.92 22.21 2.71
CA PRO A 119 -8.97 22.87 4.00
C PRO A 119 -8.74 24.38 3.85
N ALA A 120 -9.37 25.15 4.73
CA ALA A 120 -9.25 26.59 4.79
C ALA A 120 -8.20 27.03 5.83
N LEU A 121 -7.77 28.29 5.73
CA LEU A 121 -6.90 28.89 6.74
C LEU A 121 -7.64 28.96 8.09
N GLY A 122 -6.97 28.51 9.15
CA GLY A 122 -7.54 28.45 10.49
C GLY A 122 -8.25 27.14 10.84
N ASP A 123 -8.46 26.24 9.88
CA ASP A 123 -9.03 24.92 10.15
C ASP A 123 -8.17 24.17 11.17
N ARG A 124 -8.83 23.45 12.07
CA ARG A 124 -8.18 22.72 13.16
C ARG A 124 -7.66 21.38 12.67
N VAL A 125 -6.46 21.04 13.13
CA VAL A 125 -5.79 19.80 12.78
C VAL A 125 -5.66 18.94 14.02
N ARG A 126 -5.94 17.65 13.89
CA ARG A 126 -5.76 16.65 14.96
C ARG A 126 -5.09 15.39 14.43
N VAL A 127 -4.57 14.57 15.33
CA VAL A 127 -4.12 13.22 14.97
C VAL A 127 -5.31 12.41 14.46
N ALA A 128 -5.13 11.69 13.35
CA ALA A 128 -6.19 10.84 12.82
C ALA A 128 -6.59 9.77 13.84
N SER A 129 -7.89 9.57 14.01
CA SER A 129 -8.43 8.54 14.89
C SER A 129 -8.24 7.15 14.28
N ARG A 130 -8.29 6.12 15.13
CA ARG A 130 -8.22 4.72 14.68
C ARG A 130 -9.25 4.41 13.59
N HIS A 131 -10.48 4.89 13.72
CA HIS A 131 -11.52 4.63 12.73
C HIS A 131 -11.18 5.23 11.36
N GLU A 132 -10.63 6.44 11.34
CA GLU A 132 -10.22 7.13 10.11
C GLU A 132 -9.01 6.45 9.46
N LEU A 133 -8.05 6.00 10.27
CA LEU A 133 -6.92 5.19 9.81
C LEU A 133 -7.41 3.86 9.20
N GLU A 134 -8.37 3.19 9.84
CA GLU A 134 -8.97 1.97 9.28
C GLU A 134 -9.66 2.26 7.94
N GLN A 135 -10.40 3.36 7.79
CA GLN A 135 -11.01 3.71 6.49
C GLN A 135 -10.00 4.07 5.40
N ALA A 136 -8.90 4.73 5.77
CA ALA A 136 -7.86 5.13 4.81
C ALA A 136 -7.00 3.95 4.33
N PHE A 137 -6.68 3.02 5.23
CA PHE A 137 -5.74 1.93 4.98
C PHE A 137 -6.39 0.56 4.75
N CYS A 138 -7.55 0.29 5.34
CA CYS A 138 -8.28 -0.96 5.13
C CYS A 138 -9.36 -0.76 4.04
N GLY A 139 -8.97 -0.98 2.79
CA GLY A 139 -9.91 -1.07 1.66
C GLY A 139 -10.69 -2.39 1.65
N ASP A 140 -11.11 -2.83 0.46
CA ASP A 140 -11.83 -4.10 0.30
C ASP A 140 -10.99 -5.30 0.81
N ARG A 141 -11.50 -5.94 1.86
CA ARG A 141 -10.87 -7.10 2.53
C ARG A 141 -10.92 -8.38 1.71
N ARG A 142 -11.80 -8.46 0.70
CA ARG A 142 -12.00 -9.69 -0.08
C ARG A 142 -10.75 -10.03 -0.90
N ASN A 143 -10.18 -9.04 -1.59
CA ASN A 143 -9.03 -9.22 -2.48
C ASN A 143 -7.72 -8.60 -1.95
N SER A 144 -7.62 -8.41 -0.63
CA SER A 144 -6.42 -7.87 0.00
C SER A 144 -5.72 -8.87 0.91
N VAL A 145 -4.40 -8.75 0.99
CA VAL A 145 -3.54 -9.60 1.80
C VAL A 145 -2.81 -8.75 2.82
N ARG A 146 -2.77 -9.22 4.07
CA ARG A 146 -2.09 -8.53 5.16
C ARG A 146 -0.58 -8.71 5.01
N ILE A 147 0.14 -7.60 4.96
CA ILE A 147 1.61 -7.57 4.86
C ILE A 147 2.27 -7.07 6.14
N GLY A 148 1.52 -6.45 7.05
CA GLY A 148 2.07 -5.85 8.26
C GLY A 148 1.04 -5.13 9.11
N CYS A 149 1.48 -4.05 9.76
CA CYS A 149 0.66 -3.15 10.55
C CYS A 149 1.03 -1.69 10.27
N ILE A 150 0.10 -0.77 10.56
CA ILE A 150 0.33 0.67 10.41
C ILE A 150 1.22 1.15 11.57
N ARG A 151 2.25 1.95 11.27
CA ARG A 151 3.18 2.45 12.30
C ARG A 151 2.49 3.29 13.38
N GLN A 152 1.55 4.13 12.97
CA GLN A 152 0.78 5.01 13.88
C GLN A 152 -0.15 4.21 14.81
N ASP A 153 -0.66 3.07 14.37
CA ASP A 153 -1.46 2.16 15.19
C ASP A 153 -1.17 0.70 14.79
N PRO A 154 -0.29 -0.01 15.52
CA PRO A 154 0.07 -1.40 15.23
C PRO A 154 -1.10 -2.39 15.30
N SER A 155 -2.25 -2.00 15.89
CA SER A 155 -3.45 -2.83 15.90
C SER A 155 -4.16 -2.87 14.54
N ILE A 156 -3.90 -1.88 13.68
CA ILE A 156 -4.47 -1.80 12.33
C ILE A 156 -3.59 -2.60 11.37
N SER A 157 -4.20 -3.56 10.69
CA SER A 157 -3.53 -4.39 9.69
C SER A 157 -3.28 -3.60 8.41
N ALA A 158 -2.02 -3.56 7.96
CA ALA A 158 -1.67 -3.03 6.65
C ALA A 158 -1.94 -4.11 5.59
N THR A 159 -2.82 -3.82 4.63
CA THR A 159 -3.22 -4.75 3.57
C THR A 159 -2.92 -4.18 2.20
N ILE A 160 -2.44 -5.02 1.29
CA ILE A 160 -2.18 -4.69 -0.12
C ILE A 160 -3.15 -5.48 -1.00
N ARG A 161 -3.60 -4.90 -2.12
CA ARG A 161 -4.36 -5.65 -3.12
C ARG A 161 -3.42 -6.51 -3.96
N VAL A 162 -3.89 -7.69 -4.35
CA VAL A 162 -3.05 -8.66 -5.07
C VAL A 162 -2.52 -8.13 -6.42
N ASP A 163 -3.21 -7.16 -7.05
CA ASP A 163 -2.83 -6.59 -8.35
C ASP A 163 -1.89 -5.38 -8.27
N ASP A 164 -1.41 -5.00 -7.08
CA ASP A 164 -0.59 -3.79 -6.92
C ASP A 164 0.88 -4.01 -7.33
N LEU A 165 1.50 -2.97 -7.91
CA LEU A 165 2.90 -2.98 -8.36
C LEU A 165 3.85 -2.58 -7.22
N ILE A 166 4.97 -3.31 -7.08
CA ILE A 166 6.04 -2.97 -6.13
C ILE A 166 7.14 -2.18 -6.86
N LEU A 167 7.37 -0.95 -6.42
CA LEU A 167 8.42 -0.07 -6.94
C LEU A 167 9.43 0.28 -5.84
N GLY A 168 10.71 0.38 -6.18
CA GLY A 168 11.76 0.76 -5.24
C GLY A 168 13.16 0.72 -5.87
N THR A 169 14.13 1.43 -5.29
CA THR A 169 15.53 1.38 -5.73
C THR A 169 16.24 0.13 -5.19
N THR A 170 17.41 -0.20 -5.73
CA THR A 170 18.19 -1.35 -5.23
C THR A 170 18.52 -1.13 -3.74
N GLY A 171 18.31 -2.15 -2.91
CA GLY A 171 18.55 -2.07 -1.46
C GLY A 171 17.37 -1.55 -0.61
N THR A 172 16.25 -1.10 -1.20
CA THR A 172 15.08 -0.62 -0.42
C THR A 172 14.15 -1.74 0.06
N GLY A 173 14.58 -3.00 -0.05
CA GLY A 173 13.81 -4.15 0.42
C GLY A 173 12.78 -4.71 -0.55
N LYS A 174 12.81 -4.37 -1.85
CA LYS A 174 11.88 -4.92 -2.87
C LYS A 174 11.75 -6.44 -2.80
N SER A 175 12.87 -7.18 -2.87
CA SER A 175 12.86 -8.65 -2.86
C SER A 175 12.26 -9.20 -1.55
N CYS A 176 12.58 -8.57 -0.41
CA CYS A 176 12.01 -8.93 0.88
C CYS A 176 10.48 -8.68 0.91
N THR A 177 10.03 -7.50 0.48
CA THR A 177 8.61 -7.15 0.41
C THR A 177 7.84 -8.07 -0.53
N THR A 178 8.38 -8.36 -1.71
CA THR A 178 7.79 -9.31 -2.67
C THR A 178 7.66 -10.70 -2.04
N ALA A 179 8.71 -11.21 -1.39
CA ALA A 179 8.66 -12.51 -0.72
C ALA A 179 7.59 -12.54 0.39
N LEU A 180 7.47 -11.48 1.18
CA LEU A 180 6.45 -11.36 2.22
C LEU A 180 5.03 -11.33 1.64
N ILE A 181 4.80 -10.59 0.56
CA ILE A 181 3.50 -10.52 -0.12
C ILE A 181 3.12 -11.90 -0.66
N LEU A 182 4.00 -12.55 -1.43
CA LEU A 182 3.74 -13.86 -2.00
C LEU A 182 3.47 -14.90 -0.92
N ARG A 183 4.26 -14.91 0.16
CA ARG A 183 4.04 -15.80 1.31
C ARG A 183 2.68 -15.54 1.98
N ALA A 184 2.31 -14.28 2.15
CA ALA A 184 1.02 -13.93 2.75
C ALA A 184 -0.16 -14.32 1.83
N ILE A 185 0.00 -14.23 0.50
CA ILE A 185 -1.02 -14.70 -0.44
C ILE A 185 -1.15 -16.23 -0.35
N LEU A 186 -0.03 -16.98 -0.36
CA LEU A 186 -0.04 -18.44 -0.24
C LEU A 186 -0.67 -18.91 1.09
N GLN A 187 -0.44 -18.18 2.19
CA GLN A 187 -1.08 -18.46 3.49
C GLN A 187 -2.59 -18.25 3.46
N LYS A 188 -3.07 -17.21 2.77
CA LYS A 188 -4.51 -16.92 2.65
C LYS A 188 -5.19 -17.83 1.62
N HIS A 189 -4.47 -18.21 0.58
CA HIS A 189 -4.96 -19.00 -0.54
C HIS A 189 -4.03 -20.20 -0.82
N PRO A 190 -4.20 -21.32 -0.09
CA PRO A 190 -3.33 -22.51 -0.25
C PRO A 190 -3.37 -23.15 -1.64
N ALA A 191 -4.44 -22.90 -2.42
CA ALA A 191 -4.60 -23.38 -3.78
C ALA A 191 -4.14 -22.38 -4.86
N ALA A 192 -3.49 -21.28 -4.46
CA ALA A 192 -2.99 -20.29 -5.41
C ALA A 192 -1.80 -20.86 -6.19
N HIS A 193 -1.80 -20.66 -7.50
CA HIS A 193 -0.70 -21.02 -8.39
C HIS A 193 0.03 -19.75 -8.80
N MET A 194 1.32 -19.65 -8.49
CA MET A 194 2.14 -18.48 -8.78
C MET A 194 3.37 -18.89 -9.56
N VAL A 195 3.70 -18.12 -10.59
CA VAL A 195 4.95 -18.24 -11.33
C VAL A 195 5.79 -17.01 -11.02
N LEU A 196 6.95 -17.23 -10.41
CA LEU A 196 7.91 -16.17 -10.11
C LEU A 196 9.09 -16.26 -11.06
N LEU A 197 9.25 -15.24 -11.91
CA LEU A 197 10.43 -15.10 -12.75
C LEU A 197 11.53 -14.44 -11.92
N ASP A 198 12.54 -15.24 -11.55
CA ASP A 198 13.64 -14.84 -10.68
C ASP A 198 14.97 -14.77 -11.44
N PRO A 199 15.26 -13.65 -12.14
CA PRO A 199 16.46 -13.53 -12.96
C PRO A 199 17.75 -13.53 -12.13
N HIS A 200 17.68 -13.22 -10.83
CA HIS A 200 18.84 -13.13 -9.94
C HIS A 200 18.96 -14.32 -8.98
N ASN A 201 17.99 -15.24 -9.00
CA ASN A 201 17.94 -16.41 -8.12
C ASN A 201 17.97 -16.04 -6.63
N GLU A 202 17.23 -15.00 -6.25
CA GLU A 202 17.17 -14.46 -4.88
C GLU A 202 16.05 -15.08 -4.03
N TYR A 203 14.99 -15.61 -4.65
CA TYR A 203 13.74 -15.92 -3.97
C TYR A 203 13.60 -17.38 -3.56
N ALA A 204 14.27 -18.31 -4.24
CA ALA A 204 14.18 -19.75 -3.93
C ALA A 204 14.36 -20.09 -2.43
N PRO A 205 15.35 -19.50 -1.71
CA PRO A 205 15.52 -19.77 -0.27
C PRO A 205 14.34 -19.29 0.60
N ALA A 206 13.56 -18.31 0.15
CA ALA A 206 12.46 -17.73 0.93
C ALA A 206 11.20 -18.60 0.96
N PHE A 207 11.03 -19.50 -0.02
CA PHE A 207 9.82 -20.32 -0.16
C PHE A 207 10.01 -21.80 0.19
N GLY A 208 11.25 -22.30 0.18
CA GLY A 208 11.58 -23.67 0.62
C GLY A 208 10.69 -24.72 -0.07
N GLU A 209 10.04 -25.58 0.72
CA GLU A 209 9.16 -26.66 0.23
C GLU A 209 7.86 -26.18 -0.44
N SER A 210 7.52 -24.89 -0.30
CA SER A 210 6.32 -24.32 -0.92
C SER A 210 6.52 -23.90 -2.38
N ALA A 211 7.73 -24.08 -2.93
CA ALA A 211 8.05 -23.71 -4.31
C ALA A 211 8.79 -24.82 -5.04
N GLU A 212 8.43 -25.02 -6.31
CA GLU A 212 9.21 -25.80 -7.26
C GLU A 212 10.18 -24.86 -8.00
N VAL A 213 11.49 -25.15 -7.92
CA VAL A 213 12.52 -24.31 -8.54
C VAL A 213 12.85 -24.86 -9.92
N ILE A 214 12.38 -24.16 -10.95
CA ILE A 214 12.73 -24.44 -12.35
C ILE A 214 13.89 -23.52 -12.77
N SER A 215 15.03 -24.14 -13.02
CA SER A 215 16.28 -23.56 -13.48
C SER A 215 16.56 -23.96 -14.94
N GLN A 216 17.55 -23.34 -15.58
CA GLN A 216 17.99 -23.72 -16.93
C GLN A 216 18.41 -25.20 -17.06
N ARG A 217 18.76 -25.86 -15.95
CA ARG A 217 19.24 -27.26 -15.96
C ARG A 217 18.13 -28.29 -15.95
N ASN A 218 16.98 -27.97 -15.37
CA ASN A 218 15.82 -28.85 -15.25
C ASN A 218 14.60 -28.35 -16.04
N MET A 219 14.65 -27.14 -16.60
CA MET A 219 13.62 -26.64 -17.50
C MET A 219 13.63 -27.44 -18.81
N GLN A 220 12.62 -28.28 -18.98
CA GLN A 220 12.33 -28.95 -20.24
C GLN A 220 11.13 -28.27 -20.88
N LEU A 221 11.37 -27.40 -21.85
CA LEU A 221 10.31 -26.78 -22.64
C LEU A 221 10.05 -27.64 -23.89
N PRO A 222 8.88 -28.27 -24.02
CA PRO A 222 8.61 -29.07 -25.19
C PRO A 222 8.42 -28.19 -26.43
N TYR A 223 9.01 -28.57 -27.57
CA TYR A 223 8.92 -27.82 -28.83
C TYR A 223 7.50 -27.62 -29.37
N TRP A 224 6.52 -28.37 -28.88
CA TRP A 224 5.12 -28.19 -29.24
C TRP A 224 4.45 -27.01 -28.51
N LEU A 225 5.08 -26.47 -27.46
CA LEU A 225 4.60 -25.27 -26.77
C LEU A 225 5.02 -23.99 -27.51
N LEU A 226 6.04 -24.07 -28.37
CA LEU A 226 6.56 -22.95 -29.13
C LEU A 226 5.74 -22.73 -30.41
N THR A 227 5.50 -21.46 -30.71
CA THR A 227 5.08 -21.01 -32.05
C THR A 227 6.16 -21.30 -33.08
N PHE A 228 5.84 -21.16 -34.38
CA PHE A 228 6.83 -21.35 -35.42
C PHE A 228 7.95 -20.31 -35.28
N GLU A 229 7.59 -19.05 -35.05
CA GLU A 229 8.50 -17.92 -34.90
C GLU A 229 9.46 -18.14 -33.72
N GLU A 230 8.96 -18.52 -32.54
CA GLU A 230 9.79 -18.80 -31.36
C GLU A 230 10.70 -20.03 -31.58
N LEU A 231 10.19 -21.08 -32.23
CA LEU A 231 10.97 -22.27 -32.53
C LEU A 231 12.12 -21.97 -33.50
N ILE A 232 11.87 -21.14 -34.52
CA ILE A 232 12.88 -20.66 -35.45
C ILE A 232 13.93 -19.82 -34.73
N GLU A 233 13.52 -18.93 -33.82
CA GLU A 233 14.47 -18.14 -33.02
C GLU A 233 15.39 -19.04 -32.17
N VAL A 234 14.85 -20.12 -31.59
CA VAL A 234 15.63 -21.09 -30.82
C VAL A 234 16.59 -21.90 -31.72
N LEU A 235 16.14 -22.35 -32.90
CA LEU A 235 16.92 -23.23 -33.77
C LEU A 235 18.00 -22.49 -34.56
N ILE A 236 17.65 -21.31 -35.09
CA ILE A 236 18.49 -20.56 -36.03
C ILE A 236 18.65 -19.09 -35.64
N GLY A 237 18.37 -18.67 -34.40
CA GLY A 237 18.64 -17.30 -33.96
C GLY A 237 17.89 -16.24 -34.78
N ASN A 238 18.61 -15.35 -35.48
CA ASN A 238 18.00 -14.27 -36.24
C ASN A 238 17.32 -14.78 -37.54
N PRO A 239 15.97 -14.77 -37.65
CA PRO A 239 15.28 -15.30 -38.83
C PRO A 239 15.48 -14.43 -40.08
N GLN A 240 15.75 -13.13 -39.92
CA GLN A 240 15.83 -12.17 -41.02
C GLN A 240 17.02 -12.41 -41.95
N GLU A 241 18.10 -12.97 -41.40
CA GLU A 241 19.34 -13.28 -42.12
C GLU A 241 19.31 -14.65 -42.81
N ARG A 242 18.29 -15.48 -42.52
CA ARG A 242 18.23 -16.90 -42.92
C ARG A 242 16.90 -17.31 -43.58
N LYS A 243 16.36 -16.46 -44.46
CA LYS A 243 15.03 -16.68 -45.09
C LYS A 243 14.88 -18.04 -45.79
N ALA A 244 15.91 -18.51 -46.49
CA ALA A 244 15.87 -19.80 -47.17
C ALA A 244 15.79 -20.99 -46.18
N GLU A 245 16.46 -20.89 -45.03
CA GLU A 245 16.40 -21.92 -43.98
C GLU A 245 15.03 -21.91 -43.28
N VAL A 246 14.44 -20.73 -43.08
CA VAL A 246 13.09 -20.58 -42.52
C VAL A 246 12.05 -21.25 -43.41
N GLU A 247 12.09 -21.03 -44.73
CA GLU A 247 11.19 -21.68 -45.69
C GLU A 247 11.30 -23.20 -45.63
N LEU A 248 12.53 -23.73 -45.57
CA LEU A 248 12.76 -25.17 -45.45
C LEU A 248 12.24 -25.74 -44.12
N LEU A 249 12.44 -25.01 -43.01
CA LEU A 249 11.95 -25.42 -41.70
C LEU A 249 10.41 -25.39 -41.62
N GLN A 250 9.76 -24.49 -42.34
CA GLN A 250 8.30 -24.41 -42.44
C GLN A 250 7.69 -25.71 -42.99
N ASP A 251 8.35 -26.33 -43.98
CA ASP A 251 7.91 -27.60 -44.55
C ASP A 251 8.33 -28.81 -43.70
N MET A 252 9.54 -28.77 -43.12
CA MET A 252 10.12 -29.93 -42.42
C MET A 252 9.58 -30.12 -41.00
N ILE A 253 9.27 -29.04 -40.26
CA ILE A 253 8.80 -29.12 -38.86
C ILE A 253 7.47 -29.90 -38.75
N PRO A 254 6.43 -29.67 -39.59
CA PRO A 254 5.21 -30.46 -39.57
C PRO A 254 5.45 -31.96 -39.80
N VAL A 255 6.31 -32.31 -40.76
CA VAL A 255 6.68 -33.70 -41.06
C VAL A 255 7.38 -34.35 -39.87
N ALA A 256 8.31 -33.63 -39.23
CA ALA A 256 9.01 -34.11 -38.04
C ALA A 256 8.05 -34.31 -36.85
N LYS A 257 7.13 -33.36 -36.61
CA LYS A 257 6.09 -33.48 -35.56
C LYS A 257 5.17 -34.69 -35.81
N ALA A 258 4.76 -34.92 -37.05
CA ALA A 258 3.93 -36.08 -37.42
C ALA A 258 4.66 -37.42 -37.17
N ARG A 259 5.94 -37.51 -37.55
CA ARG A 259 6.78 -38.69 -37.30
C ARG A 259 6.98 -38.95 -35.80
N TYR A 260 7.25 -37.90 -35.03
CA TYR A 260 7.39 -38.01 -33.57
C TYR A 260 6.10 -38.47 -32.88
N GLY A 261 4.94 -37.94 -33.32
CA GLY A 261 3.63 -38.37 -32.85
C GLY A 261 3.34 -39.86 -33.13
N ALA A 262 3.61 -40.32 -34.35
CA ALA A 262 3.43 -41.72 -34.75
C ALA A 262 4.33 -42.68 -33.96
N GLY A 263 5.58 -42.29 -33.69
CA GLY A 263 6.52 -43.09 -32.89
C GLY A 263 6.11 -43.27 -31.42
N ARG A 264 5.32 -42.34 -30.86
CA ARG A 264 4.82 -42.41 -29.48
C ARG A 264 3.65 -43.38 -29.29
N GLY A 265 2.90 -43.66 -30.37
CA GLY A 265 1.82 -44.64 -30.37
C GLY A 265 2.32 -46.08 -30.26
N ASN A 266 3.46 -46.39 -30.89
CA ASN A 266 4.03 -47.74 -30.92
C ASN A 266 4.86 -48.13 -29.68
N ALA A 267 5.11 -47.21 -28.75
CA ALA A 267 5.89 -47.46 -27.54
C ALA A 267 5.01 -47.72 -26.29
N ARG A 268 3.70 -47.84 -26.45
CA ARG A 268 2.71 -48.07 -25.38
C ARG A 268 1.95 -49.39 -25.49
N GLU A 269 2.34 -50.27 -26.42
CA GLU A 269 2.01 -51.72 -26.41
C GLU A 269 3.21 -52.52 -25.88
#